data_AF-A0A1B6EYC3-F1
#
_entry.id   AF-A0A1B6EYC3-F1
#
_cell.length_a   1.000
_cell.length_b   1.000
_cell.length_c   1.000
_cell.angle_alpha   90.00
_cell.angle_beta   90.00
_cell.angle_gamma   90.00
#
_symmetry.space_group_name_H-M   'P 1'
#
loop_
_entity.id
_entity.type
_entity.pdbx_description
1 polymer ?
#
loop_
_entity_poly.entity_id
_entity_poly.type
_entity_poly.pdbx_seq_one_letter_code
_entity_poly.pdbx_strand_id
1 'polypeptide(L)'
;GNILHSCAIYEACGKRGTLHCPVPKLKKAMDYIDCVIDQEDQQKASDQCATKAGLVPKVINKCAKGKLGEWLESGYGNQTNAFNNPPVTYVPFIVINGKHTEKTQDEAQKDLKALICKYIPDQCKK
;
A
#
# COMPACT_ATOMS: atom_id res chain seq x y z
N GLY A 1 0.57 10.55 7.31
CA GLY A 1 0.81 9.23 6.69
C GLY A 1 0.10 9.01 5.39
N ASN A 2 -1.22 8.82 5.42
CA ASN A 2 -1.99 8.29 4.28
C ASN A 2 -1.74 9.02 2.94
N ILE A 3 -1.81 10.35 2.92
CA ILE A 3 -1.49 11.14 1.72
C ILE A 3 -0.05 10.88 1.22
N LEU A 4 0.93 10.80 2.12
CA LEU A 4 2.32 10.52 1.73
C LEU A 4 2.45 9.11 1.13
N HIS A 5 1.81 8.11 1.71
CA HIS A 5 1.81 6.74 1.21
C HIS A 5 1.14 6.64 -0.17
N SER A 6 -0.01 7.31 -0.35
CA SER A 6 -0.73 7.35 -1.63
C SER A 6 0.09 8.03 -2.72
N CYS A 7 0.78 9.13 -2.38
CA CYS A 7 1.69 9.84 -3.28
C CYS A 7 2.92 9.02 -3.66
N ALA A 8 3.50 8.25 -2.74
CA ALA A 8 4.62 7.36 -3.04
C ALA A 8 4.22 6.22 -3.98
N ILE A 9 3.04 5.62 -3.77
CA ILE A 9 2.46 4.64 -4.69
C ILE A 9 2.24 5.28 -6.06
N TYR A 10 1.70 6.50 -6.11
CA TYR A 10 1.47 7.21 -7.37
C TYR A 10 2.78 7.53 -8.11
N GLU A 11 3.82 7.97 -7.41
CA GLU A 11 5.12 8.22 -8.04
C GLU A 11 5.72 6.94 -8.63
N ALA A 12 5.69 5.84 -7.87
CA ALA A 12 6.26 4.57 -8.29
C ALA A 12 5.45 3.90 -9.39
N CYS A 13 4.13 3.84 -9.24
CA CYS A 13 3.25 2.96 -10.02
C CYS A 13 2.23 3.71 -10.90
N GLY A 14 2.11 5.04 -10.75
CA GLY A 14 1.21 5.87 -11.54
C GLY A 14 -0.26 5.75 -11.14
N LYS A 15 -1.14 6.18 -12.05
CA LYS A 15 -2.60 6.32 -11.82
C LYS A 15 -3.33 5.02 -11.48
N ARG A 16 -2.82 3.86 -11.89
CA ARG A 16 -3.44 2.55 -11.62
C ARG A 16 -3.13 2.02 -10.21
N GLY A 17 -2.34 2.78 -9.42
CA GLY A 17 -1.89 2.32 -8.11
C GLY A 17 -1.04 1.06 -8.24
N THR A 18 -1.16 0.15 -7.29
CA THR A 18 -0.37 -1.09 -7.24
C THR A 18 -0.78 -2.13 -8.29
N LEU A 19 -1.97 -2.00 -8.91
CA LEU A 19 -2.46 -2.94 -9.91
C LEU A 19 -1.58 -2.91 -11.17
N HIS A 20 -1.00 -4.07 -11.52
CA HIS A 20 -0.03 -4.23 -12.61
C HIS A 20 1.24 -3.37 -12.47
N CYS A 21 1.55 -2.88 -11.27
CA CYS A 21 2.81 -2.19 -11.03
C CYS A 21 3.98 -3.18 -11.13
N PRO A 22 5.03 -2.90 -11.94
CA PRO A 22 6.21 -3.76 -12.00
C PRO A 22 6.83 -3.93 -10.61
N VAL A 23 7.19 -5.16 -10.24
CA VAL A 23 7.72 -5.50 -8.90
C VAL A 23 8.87 -4.58 -8.46
N PRO A 24 9.87 -4.22 -9.30
CA PRO A 24 10.92 -3.30 -8.87
C PRO A 24 10.42 -1.91 -8.49
N LYS A 25 9.35 -1.42 -9.13
CA LYS A 25 8.75 -0.13 -8.81
C LYS A 25 7.86 -0.23 -7.57
N LEU A 26 7.05 -1.28 -7.48
CA LEU A 26 6.24 -1.56 -6.29
C LEU A 26 7.12 -1.65 -5.04
N LYS A 27 8.28 -2.31 -5.15
CA LYS A 27 9.25 -2.41 -4.05
C LYS A 27 9.68 -1.03 -3.54
N LYS A 28 9.94 -0.06 -4.41
CA LYS A 28 10.26 1.32 -3.98
C LYS A 28 9.15 1.95 -3.16
N ALA A 29 7.90 1.82 -3.60
CA ALA A 29 6.76 2.33 -2.83
C ALA A 29 6.65 1.64 -1.47
N MET A 30 6.85 0.31 -1.41
CA MET A 30 6.81 -0.43 -0.16
C MET A 30 7.98 -0.06 0.78
N ASP A 31 9.20 0.05 0.26
CA ASP A 31 10.37 0.47 1.04
C ASP A 31 10.20 1.88 1.62
N TYR A 32 9.56 2.78 0.87
CA TYR A 32 9.18 4.10 1.36
C TYR A 32 8.18 4.02 2.50
N ILE A 33 7.07 3.27 2.30
CA ILE A 33 6.00 3.15 3.29
C ILE A 33 6.54 2.54 4.58
N ASP A 34 7.29 1.44 4.48
CA ASP A 34 7.92 0.75 5.61
C ASP A 34 8.84 1.67 6.40
N CYS A 35 9.67 2.46 5.70
CA CYS A 35 10.51 3.48 6.33
C CYS A 35 9.70 4.56 7.04
N VAL A 36 8.58 5.04 6.45
CA VAL A 36 7.79 6.14 7.01
C VAL A 36 6.95 5.68 8.20
N ILE A 37 6.35 4.48 8.17
CA ILE A 37 5.48 4.00 9.26
C ILE A 37 6.21 3.79 10.59
N ASP A 38 7.52 3.53 10.53
CA ASP A 38 8.38 3.33 11.70
C ASP A 38 8.82 4.65 12.38
N GLN A 39 8.37 5.80 11.88
CA GLN A 39 8.83 7.11 12.33
C GLN A 39 7.72 7.84 13.08
N GLU A 40 8.07 8.44 14.22
CA GLU A 40 7.15 9.28 15.01
C GLU A 40 6.61 10.46 14.18
N ASP A 41 7.51 11.13 13.44
CA ASP A 41 7.16 12.24 12.54
C ASP A 41 7.35 11.83 11.08
N GLN A 42 6.30 11.20 10.54
CA GLN A 42 6.24 10.73 9.16
C GLN A 42 6.49 11.83 8.13
N GLN A 43 6.08 13.07 8.42
CA GLN A 43 6.24 14.19 7.51
C GLN A 43 7.69 14.65 7.44
N LYS A 44 8.41 14.67 8.58
CA LYS A 44 9.85 14.94 8.60
C LYS A 44 10.66 13.81 7.99
N ALA A 45 10.25 12.56 8.19
CA ALA A 45 10.95 11.39 7.66
C ALA A 45 10.78 11.19 6.14
N SER A 46 9.71 11.73 5.55
CA SER A 46 9.35 11.58 4.13
C SER A 46 10.54 11.71 3.19
N ASP A 47 11.33 12.79 3.26
CA ASP A 47 12.39 13.06 2.29
C ASP A 47 13.54 12.06 2.39
N GLN A 48 13.90 11.69 3.62
CA GLN A 48 14.91 10.67 3.86
C GLN A 48 14.44 9.31 3.36
N CYS A 49 13.20 8.91 3.67
CA CYS A 49 12.64 7.63 3.25
C CYS A 49 12.47 7.55 1.74
N ALA A 50 12.04 8.63 1.08
CA ALA A 50 11.91 8.71 -0.37
C ALA A 50 13.27 8.49 -1.04
N THR A 51 14.30 9.17 -0.54
CA THR A 51 15.66 9.04 -1.06
C THR A 51 16.18 7.60 -0.89
N LYS A 52 16.00 6.99 0.29
CA LYS A 52 16.41 5.59 0.56
C LYS A 52 15.70 4.59 -0.34
N ALA A 53 14.42 4.82 -0.63
CA ALA A 53 13.62 3.99 -1.52
C ALA A 53 13.88 4.24 -3.02
N GLY A 54 14.72 5.22 -3.38
CA GLY A 54 14.97 5.61 -4.77
C GLY A 54 13.77 6.26 -5.44
N LEU A 55 12.97 6.99 -4.66
CA LEU A 55 11.93 7.93 -5.07
C LEU A 55 12.45 9.38 -4.96
N VAL A 56 11.70 10.34 -5.49
CA VAL A 56 12.07 11.75 -5.58
C VAL A 56 11.27 12.55 -4.55
N PRO A 57 11.89 13.00 -3.43
CA PRO A 57 11.19 13.70 -2.35
C PRO A 57 10.31 14.87 -2.79
N LYS A 58 10.81 15.67 -3.75
CA LYS A 58 10.08 16.83 -4.30
C LYS A 58 8.77 16.42 -4.99
N VAL A 59 8.72 15.25 -5.63
CA VAL A 59 7.51 14.76 -6.31
C VAL A 59 6.47 14.33 -5.27
N ILE A 60 6.86 13.53 -4.27
CA ILE A 60 5.98 13.13 -3.17
C ILE A 60 5.44 14.35 -2.42
N ASN A 61 6.30 15.28 -1.99
CA ASN A 61 5.88 16.46 -1.24
C ASN A 61 4.97 17.39 -2.04
N LYS A 62 5.22 17.55 -3.35
CA LYS A 62 4.35 18.33 -4.23
C LYS A 62 2.98 17.66 -4.36
N CYS A 63 2.94 16.33 -4.49
CA CYS A 63 1.70 15.58 -4.50
C CYS A 63 0.94 15.74 -3.19
N ALA A 64 1.62 15.57 -2.05
CA ALA A 64 1.00 15.56 -0.73
C ALA A 64 0.45 16.92 -0.28
N LYS A 65 1.02 18.02 -0.77
CA LYS A 65 0.57 19.39 -0.48
C LYS A 65 -0.46 19.92 -1.49
N GLY A 66 -0.88 19.10 -2.45
CA GLY A 66 -1.73 19.54 -3.56
C GLY A 66 -2.96 18.64 -3.76
N LYS A 67 -3.83 19.10 -4.66
CA LYS A 67 -5.09 18.41 -5.02
C LYS A 67 -4.92 16.97 -5.47
N LEU A 68 -3.75 16.60 -6.00
CA LEU A 68 -3.46 15.23 -6.38
C LEU A 68 -3.45 14.31 -5.16
N GLY A 69 -2.79 14.70 -4.06
CA GLY A 69 -2.74 13.92 -2.83
C GLY A 69 -4.13 13.74 -2.21
N GLU A 70 -4.90 14.83 -2.14
CA GLU A 70 -6.29 14.82 -1.66
C GLU A 70 -7.17 13.88 -2.51
N TRP A 71 -7.06 13.96 -3.84
CA TRP A 71 -7.80 13.09 -4.75
C TRP A 71 -7.42 11.62 -4.59
N LEU A 72 -6.13 11.33 -4.43
CA LEU A 72 -5.65 9.96 -4.21
C LEU A 72 -6.17 9.40 -2.87
N GLU A 73 -6.06 10.17 -1.78
CA GLU A 73 -6.55 9.75 -0.46
C GLU A 73 -8.06 9.50 -0.47
N SER A 74 -8.83 10.43 -1.04
CA SER A 74 -10.29 10.25 -1.21
C SER A 74 -10.61 9.02 -2.07
N GLY A 75 -9.86 8.79 -3.16
CA GLY A 75 -10.01 7.60 -4.00
C GLY A 75 -9.81 6.30 -3.23
N TYR A 76 -8.77 6.20 -2.41
CA TYR A 76 -8.55 5.04 -1.54
C TYR A 76 -9.63 4.92 -0.46
N GLY A 77 -10.10 6.03 0.11
CA GLY A 77 -11.24 6.03 1.04
C GLY A 77 -12.52 5.46 0.42
N ASN A 78 -12.82 5.83 -0.83
CA ASN A 78 -13.96 5.27 -1.57
C ASN A 78 -13.80 3.77 -1.84
N GLN A 79 -12.59 3.30 -2.14
CA GLN A 79 -12.32 1.87 -2.29
C GLN A 79 -12.53 1.10 -0.99
N THR A 80 -12.09 1.65 0.15
CA THR A 80 -12.35 1.08 1.48
C THR A 80 -13.85 1.00 1.76
N ASN A 81 -14.61 2.07 1.49
CA ASN A 81 -16.05 2.12 1.69
C ASN A 81 -16.84 1.19 0.76
N ALA A 82 -16.25 0.78 -0.37
CA ALA A 82 -16.88 -0.15 -1.29
C ALA A 82 -16.91 -1.60 -0.76
N PHE A 83 -16.07 -1.93 0.22
CA PHE A 83 -16.18 -3.20 0.96
C PHE A 83 -17.33 -3.07 1.95
N ASN A 84 -18.50 -3.56 1.58
CA ASN A 84 -19.72 -3.50 2.39
C ASN A 84 -20.20 -4.88 2.88
N ASN A 85 -19.60 -5.98 2.41
CA ASN A 85 -19.99 -7.35 2.74
C ASN A 85 -18.74 -8.25 2.94
N PRO A 86 -18.18 -8.30 4.16
CA PRO A 86 -18.51 -7.46 5.31
C PRO A 86 -17.93 -6.04 5.19
N PRO A 87 -18.50 -5.05 5.92
CA PRO A 87 -17.90 -3.73 6.02
C PRO A 87 -16.55 -3.77 6.75
N VAL A 88 -15.65 -2.84 6.42
CA VAL A 88 -14.37 -2.69 7.13
C VAL A 88 -14.62 -2.11 8.52
N THR A 89 -14.43 -2.92 9.57
CA THR A 89 -14.65 -2.53 10.97
C THR A 89 -13.37 -2.39 11.78
N TYR A 90 -12.24 -2.93 11.29
CA TYR A 90 -10.93 -2.83 11.91
C TYR A 90 -9.82 -2.88 10.86
N VAL A 91 -8.59 -2.53 11.27
CA VAL A 91 -7.38 -2.67 10.47
C VAL A 91 -6.36 -3.56 11.19
N PRO A 92 -5.54 -4.35 10.47
CA PRO A 92 -5.55 -4.52 9.01
C PRO A 92 -6.78 -5.30 8.52
N PHE A 93 -7.29 -4.98 7.31
CA PHE A 93 -8.39 -5.70 6.65
C PHE A 93 -7.88 -6.30 5.33
N ILE A 94 -7.87 -7.62 5.21
CA ILE A 94 -7.21 -8.36 4.14
C ILE A 94 -8.24 -9.04 3.26
N VAL A 95 -8.13 -8.83 1.95
CA VAL A 95 -9.03 -9.37 0.93
C VAL A 95 -8.21 -10.22 -0.01
N ILE A 96 -8.60 -11.49 -0.19
CA ILE A 96 -7.95 -12.41 -1.11
C ILE A 96 -8.93 -12.73 -2.23
N ASN A 97 -8.51 -12.51 -3.49
CA ASN A 97 -9.33 -12.72 -4.68
C ASN A 97 -10.72 -12.06 -4.60
N GLY A 98 -10.77 -10.83 -4.08
CA GLY A 98 -12.01 -10.04 -3.97
C GLY A 98 -12.94 -10.47 -2.82
N LYS A 99 -12.55 -11.42 -1.96
CA LYS A 99 -13.36 -11.87 -0.82
C LYS A 99 -12.60 -11.74 0.50
N HIS A 100 -13.31 -11.26 1.51
CA HIS A 100 -12.85 -11.27 2.89
C HIS A 100 -13.58 -12.37 3.69
N THR A 101 -12.83 -13.08 4.52
CA THR A 101 -13.35 -13.99 5.55
C THR A 101 -12.43 -13.95 6.76
N GLU A 102 -12.96 -14.15 7.97
CA GLU A 102 -12.15 -14.22 9.20
C GLU A 102 -11.04 -15.28 9.10
N LYS A 103 -11.34 -16.45 8.51
CA LYS A 103 -10.34 -17.49 8.28
C LYS A 103 -9.17 -17.00 7.42
N THR A 104 -9.44 -16.37 6.27
CA THR A 104 -8.37 -15.85 5.40
C THR A 104 -7.64 -14.68 6.04
N GLN A 105 -8.33 -13.88 6.85
CA GLN A 105 -7.72 -12.80 7.61
C GLN A 105 -6.72 -13.35 8.64
N ASP A 106 -7.12 -14.33 9.45
CA ASP A 106 -6.27 -14.96 10.46
C ASP A 106 -5.06 -15.66 9.83
N GLU A 107 -5.30 -16.44 8.75
CA GLU A 107 -4.21 -17.10 8.02
C GLU A 107 -3.24 -16.09 7.41
N ALA A 108 -3.73 -14.97 6.87
CA ALA A 108 -2.89 -13.93 6.27
C ALA A 108 -2.06 -13.18 7.30
N GLN A 109 -2.65 -12.83 8.44
CA GLN A 109 -1.92 -12.15 9.52
C GLN A 109 -0.87 -13.05 10.16
N LYS A 110 -1.12 -14.37 10.20
CA LYS A 110 -0.15 -15.34 10.71
C LYS A 110 0.99 -15.60 9.72
N ASP A 111 0.66 -15.90 8.46
CA ASP A 111 1.63 -16.18 7.40
C ASP A 111 0.99 -15.95 6.02
N LEU A 112 1.04 -14.68 5.57
CA LEU A 112 0.56 -14.28 4.26
C LEU A 112 1.21 -15.10 3.13
N LYS A 113 2.50 -15.42 3.23
CA LYS A 113 3.21 -16.17 2.19
C LYS A 113 2.63 -17.57 2.08
N ALA A 114 2.48 -18.29 3.19
CA ALA A 114 1.88 -19.61 3.19
C ALA A 114 0.45 -19.60 2.64
N LEU A 115 -0.36 -18.60 2.99
CA LEU A 115 -1.71 -18.43 2.45
C LEU A 115 -1.69 -18.23 0.93
N ILE A 116 -0.88 -17.30 0.42
CA ILE A 116 -0.78 -17.04 -1.03
C ILE A 116 -0.31 -18.29 -1.78
N CYS A 117 0.63 -19.05 -1.23
CA CYS A 117 1.10 -20.30 -1.83
C CYS A 117 0.02 -21.39 -1.95
N LYS A 118 -1.06 -21.34 -1.15
CA LYS A 118 -2.21 -22.22 -1.35
C LYS A 118 -2.98 -21.89 -2.64
N TYR A 119 -2.97 -20.63 -3.07
CA TYR A 119 -3.65 -20.17 -4.29
C TYR A 119 -2.79 -20.26 -5.54
N ILE A 120 -1.46 -20.11 -5.41
CA ILE A 120 -0.51 -20.15 -6.53
C ILE A 120 0.67 -21.10 -6.24
N PRO A 121 0.42 -22.40 -6.06
CA PRO A 121 1.44 -23.35 -5.59
C PRO A 121 2.67 -23.43 -6.50
N ASP A 122 2.50 -23.28 -7.81
CA ASP A 122 3.61 -23.37 -8.77
C ASP A 122 4.60 -22.20 -8.67
N GLN A 123 4.17 -21.05 -8.14
CA GLN A 123 5.03 -19.87 -7.93
C GLN A 123 5.77 -19.91 -6.58
N CYS A 124 5.50 -20.92 -5.75
CA CYS A 124 6.05 -21.06 -4.41
C CYS A 124 7.01 -22.25 -4.23
N LYS A 125 7.23 -23.02 -5.29
CA LYS A 125 8.25 -24.07 -5.30
C LYS A 125 9.63 -23.38 -5.26
N LYS A 126 10.45 -23.77 -4.27
CA LYS A 126 11.84 -23.32 -4.15
C LYS A 126 12.69 -23.88 -5.28
#